data_AF-A0A9P5PLE8-F1
#
_entry.id   AF-A0A9P5PLE8-F1
#
_cell.length_a   1.000
_cell.length_b   1.000
_cell.length_c   1.000
_cell.angle_alpha   90.00
_cell.angle_beta   90.00
_cell.angle_gamma   90.00
#
_symmetry.space_group_name_H-M   'P 1'
#
loop_
_entity.id
_entity.type
_entity.pdbx_description
1 polymer ?
#
loop_
_entity_poly.entity_id
_entity_poly.type
_entity_poly.pdbx_seq_one_letter_code
_entity_poly.pdbx_strand_id
1 'polypeptide(L)'
;MTPEEQHVISAHAEALLVRSVTIIVALTGYGALILGFILAVRFLTQRGSSGRPQTILLVCLVTIFICLTWGVSYPTGLFLTNDRYTFVRMSEQGVVAQAQVAEEKIKTWRYMSNWAGTINLLLSDGIVVWRACCLFQPEKFW
;
A
#
# COMPACT_ATOMS: atom_id res chain seq x y z
N MET A 1 12.57 28.29 26.22
CA MET A 1 12.76 27.54 24.98
C MET A 1 14.20 27.68 24.57
N THR A 2 14.96 26.59 24.60
CA THR A 2 16.38 26.59 24.23
C THR A 2 16.54 26.52 22.70
N PRO A 3 17.67 26.99 22.14
CA PRO A 3 17.91 26.88 20.69
C PRO A 3 17.92 25.42 20.20
N GLU A 4 18.29 24.46 21.06
CA GLU A 4 18.24 23.04 20.75
C GLU A 4 16.80 22.52 20.63
N GLU A 5 15.92 22.91 21.56
CA GLU A 5 14.48 22.59 21.49
C GLU A 5 13.84 23.17 20.21
N GLN A 6 14.23 24.39 19.84
CA GLN A 6 13.70 25.05 18.65
C GLN A 6 14.13 24.35 17.36
N HIS A 7 15.37 23.86 17.28
CA HIS A 7 15.85 23.09 16.13
C HIS A 7 15.14 21.73 15.98
N VAL A 8 14.87 21.05 17.10
CA VAL A 8 14.14 19.77 17.07
C VAL A 8 12.70 19.97 16.57
N ILE A 9 12.04 21.03 17.04
CA ILE A 9 10.66 21.36 16.63
C ILE A 9 10.60 21.74 15.16
N SER A 10 11.54 22.57 14.66
CA SER A 10 11.55 22.97 13.24
C SER A 10 11.79 21.78 12.31
N ALA A 11 12.74 20.90 12.63
CA ALA A 11 13.02 19.70 11.84
C ALA A 11 11.82 18.75 11.77
N HIS A 12 11.08 18.60 12.87
CA HIS A 12 9.88 17.77 12.89
C HIS A 12 8.71 18.42 12.13
N ALA A 13 8.55 19.74 12.23
CA ALA A 13 7.52 20.47 11.49
C ALA A 13 7.73 20.35 9.97
N GLU A 14 8.97 20.47 9.50
CA GLU A 14 9.33 20.24 8.09
C GLU A 14 9.01 18.81 7.66
N ALA A 15 9.41 17.81 8.46
CA ALA A 15 9.12 16.40 8.16
C ALA A 15 7.61 16.13 8.07
N LEU A 16 6.81 16.73 8.97
CA LEU A 16 5.36 16.61 8.97
C LEU A 16 4.73 17.24 7.73
N LEU A 17 5.20 18.43 7.32
CA LEU A 17 4.76 19.10 6.09
C LEU A 17 5.04 18.24 4.86
N VAL A 18 6.28 17.76 4.70
CA VAL A 18 6.69 16.94 3.55
C VAL A 18 5.88 15.64 3.49
N ARG A 19 5.68 14.95 4.63
CA ARG A 19 4.87 13.73 4.71
C ARG A 19 3.41 14.01 4.34
N SER A 20 2.82 15.08 4.87
CA SER A 20 1.44 15.46 4.60
C SER A 20 1.21 15.74 3.12
N VAL A 21 2.09 16.53 2.49
CA VAL A 21 2.02 16.79 1.04
C VAL A 21 2.18 15.51 0.24
N THR A 22 3.13 14.65 0.61
CA THR A 22 3.35 13.36 -0.06
C THR A 22 2.10 12.47 0.01
N ILE A 23 1.45 12.39 1.18
CA ILE A 23 0.21 11.62 1.36
C ILE A 23 -0.93 12.19 0.51
N ILE A 24 -1.10 13.52 0.50
CA ILE A 24 -2.15 14.16 -0.31
C ILE A 24 -1.95 13.83 -1.78
N VAL A 25 -0.75 14.03 -2.32
CA VAL A 25 -0.43 13.72 -3.72
C VAL A 25 -0.65 12.25 -4.02
N ALA A 26 -0.19 11.35 -3.14
CA ALA A 26 -0.37 9.91 -3.30
C ALA A 26 -1.86 9.50 -3.30
N LEU A 27 -2.67 10.04 -2.38
CA LEU A 27 -4.10 9.77 -2.30
C LEU A 27 -4.86 10.33 -3.51
N THR A 28 -4.50 11.52 -3.99
CA THR A 28 -5.09 12.09 -5.21
C THR A 28 -4.77 11.22 -6.43
N GLY A 29 -3.50 10.82 -6.61
CA GLY A 29 -3.10 9.92 -7.69
C GLY A 29 -3.79 8.55 -7.58
N TYR A 30 -3.92 8.03 -6.36
CA TYR A 30 -4.62 6.77 -6.10
C TYR A 30 -6.13 6.84 -6.44
N GLY A 31 -6.78 7.99 -6.21
CA GLY A 31 -8.16 8.21 -6.65
C GLY A 31 -8.35 8.05 -8.16
N ALA A 32 -7.40 8.56 -8.96
CA ALA A 32 -7.41 8.37 -10.41
C ALA A 32 -7.24 6.89 -10.80
N LEU A 33 -6.39 6.14 -10.07
CA LEU A 33 -6.21 4.70 -10.27
C LEU A 33 -7.49 3.90 -9.95
N ILE A 34 -8.23 4.27 -8.90
CA ILE A 34 -9.54 3.65 -8.59
C ILE A 34 -10.51 3.84 -9.76
N LEU A 35 -10.60 5.05 -10.31
CA LEU A 35 -11.47 5.32 -11.46
C LEU A 35 -11.07 4.47 -12.67
N GLY A 36 -9.77 4.39 -12.97
CA GLY A 36 -9.24 3.53 -14.03
C GLY A 36 -9.56 2.05 -13.81
N PHE A 37 -9.42 1.56 -12.58
CA PHE A 37 -9.77 0.19 -12.20
C PHE A 37 -11.26 -0.10 -12.40
N ILE A 38 -12.15 0.78 -11.95
CA ILE A 38 -13.61 0.64 -12.13
C ILE A 38 -13.96 0.57 -13.62
N LEU A 39 -13.36 1.44 -14.44
CA LEU A 39 -13.55 1.42 -15.89
C LEU A 39 -13.08 0.09 -16.49
N ALA A 40 -11.87 -0.37 -16.14
CA ALA A 40 -11.33 -1.64 -16.63
C ALA A 40 -12.22 -2.84 -16.27
N VAL A 41 -12.72 -2.90 -15.03
CA VAL A 41 -13.65 -3.95 -14.59
C VAL A 41 -14.98 -3.87 -15.36
N ARG A 42 -15.53 -2.67 -15.58
CA ARG A 42 -16.76 -2.50 -16.36
C ARG A 42 -16.58 -2.94 -17.80
N PHE A 43 -15.48 -2.56 -18.45
CA PHE A 43 -15.18 -3.00 -19.83
C PHE A 43 -15.02 -4.52 -19.92
N LEU A 44 -14.40 -5.15 -18.93
CA LEU A 44 -14.25 -6.60 -18.90
C LEU A 44 -15.59 -7.33 -18.75
N THR A 45 -16.44 -6.84 -17.84
CA THR A 45 -17.72 -7.50 -17.51
C THR A 45 -18.80 -7.26 -18.57
N GLN A 46 -18.80 -6.11 -19.26
CA GLN A 46 -19.76 -5.81 -20.33
C GLN A 46 -19.54 -6.63 -21.61
N ARG A 47 -18.36 -7.21 -21.82
CA ARG A 47 -18.00 -7.86 -23.09
C ARG A 47 -18.70 -9.22 -23.32
N GLY A 48 -19.56 -9.67 -22.41
CA GLY A 48 -20.51 -10.79 -22.60
C GLY A 48 -19.92 -12.19 -22.80
N SER A 49 -18.66 -12.32 -23.22
CA SER A 49 -17.99 -13.61 -23.45
C SER A 49 -17.31 -14.11 -22.17
N SER A 50 -18.12 -14.53 -21.19
CA SER A 50 -17.62 -15.14 -19.94
C SER A 50 -16.84 -16.43 -20.24
N GLY A 51 -15.55 -16.27 -20.52
CA GLY A 51 -14.60 -17.35 -20.73
C GLY A 51 -13.55 -17.36 -19.63
N ARG A 52 -12.96 -18.55 -19.38
CA ARG A 52 -11.79 -18.75 -18.51
C ARG A 52 -10.72 -17.63 -18.59
N PRO A 53 -10.33 -17.09 -19.78
CA PRO A 53 -9.32 -16.03 -19.83
C PRO A 53 -9.76 -14.70 -19.20
N GLN A 54 -11.04 -14.32 -19.29
CA GLN A 54 -11.53 -13.07 -18.67
C GLN A 54 -11.52 -13.17 -17.14
N THR A 55 -11.90 -14.33 -16.59
CA THR A 55 -11.86 -14.55 -15.14
C THR A 55 -10.43 -14.45 -14.60
N ILE A 56 -9.45 -15.04 -15.30
CA ILE A 56 -8.04 -14.96 -14.92
C ILE A 56 -7.55 -13.50 -14.97
N LEU A 57 -7.90 -12.75 -16.01
CA LEU A 57 -7.52 -11.35 -16.13
C LEU A 57 -8.15 -10.49 -15.02
N LEU A 58 -9.42 -10.75 -14.66
CA LEU A 58 -10.10 -10.08 -13.56
C LEU A 58 -9.40 -10.35 -12.23
N VAL A 59 -9.05 -11.61 -11.94
CA VAL A 59 -8.32 -11.98 -10.72
C VAL A 59 -6.97 -11.27 -10.66
N CYS A 60 -6.23 -11.25 -11.77
CA CYS A 60 -4.97 -10.51 -11.86
C CYS A 60 -5.15 -9.01 -11.58
N LEU A 61 -6.15 -8.39 -12.23
CA LEU A 61 -6.47 -6.97 -12.05
C LEU A 61 -6.82 -6.63 -10.59
N VAL A 62 -7.67 -7.46 -9.96
CA VAL A 62 -8.05 -7.30 -8.55
C VAL A 62 -6.83 -7.43 -7.64
N THR A 63 -5.94 -8.38 -7.92
CA THR A 63 -4.78 -8.59 -7.06
C THR A 63 -3.76 -7.46 -7.18
N ILE A 64 -3.52 -6.94 -8.39
CA ILE A 64 -2.71 -5.74 -8.61
C ILE A 64 -3.33 -4.55 -7.88
N PHE A 65 -4.65 -4.38 -7.97
CA PHE A 65 -5.36 -3.32 -7.27
C PHE A 65 -5.18 -3.41 -5.74
N ILE A 66 -5.29 -4.61 -5.15
CA ILE A 66 -5.03 -4.84 -3.72
C ILE A 66 -3.59 -4.46 -3.36
N CYS A 67 -2.60 -4.85 -4.18
CA CYS A 67 -1.19 -4.52 -3.93
C CYS A 67 -0.92 -3.01 -4.00
N LEU A 68 -1.52 -2.32 -4.97
CA LEU A 68 -1.44 -0.85 -5.06
C LEU A 68 -2.14 -0.18 -3.89
N THR A 69 -3.32 -0.66 -3.51
CA THR A 69 -4.06 -0.19 -2.32
C THR A 69 -3.18 -0.29 -1.08
N TRP A 70 -2.48 -1.41 -0.91
CA TRP A 70 -1.58 -1.62 0.21
C TRP A 70 -0.37 -0.68 0.17
N GLY A 71 0.22 -0.48 -1.01
CA GLY A 71 1.34 0.43 -1.21
C GLY A 71 1.04 1.88 -0.82
N VAL A 72 -0.22 2.31 -0.95
CA VAL A 72 -0.67 3.64 -0.50
C VAL A 72 -1.12 3.63 0.96
N SER A 73 -1.81 2.57 1.39
CA SER A 73 -2.38 2.47 2.74
C SER A 73 -1.31 2.33 3.84
N TYR A 74 -0.26 1.54 3.59
CA TYR A 74 0.84 1.34 4.54
C TYR A 74 1.57 2.64 4.93
N PRO A 75 2.14 3.41 3.99
CA PRO A 75 2.88 4.63 4.36
C PRO A 75 1.94 5.68 4.96
N THR A 76 0.73 5.80 4.42
CA THR A 76 -0.29 6.72 4.92
C THR A 76 -0.66 6.38 6.37
N GLY A 77 -0.96 5.12 6.66
CA GLY A 77 -1.28 4.65 8.00
C GLY A 77 -0.13 4.80 8.99
N LEU A 78 1.10 4.49 8.56
CA LEU A 78 2.30 4.65 9.36
C LEU A 78 2.53 6.11 9.75
N PHE A 79 2.49 7.04 8.78
CA PHE A 79 2.72 8.46 9.03
C PHE A 79 1.61 9.10 9.86
N LEU A 80 0.34 8.86 9.52
CA LEU A 80 -0.79 9.37 10.30
C LEU A 80 -0.79 8.85 11.75
N THR A 81 -0.44 7.58 11.95
CA THR A 81 -0.31 7.02 13.30
C THR A 81 0.84 7.69 14.04
N ASN A 82 2.02 7.77 13.42
CA ASN A 82 3.17 8.43 14.02
C ASN A 82 2.85 9.87 14.45
N ASP A 83 2.28 10.65 13.54
CA ASP A 83 2.04 12.07 13.77
C ASP A 83 0.91 12.29 14.79
N ARG A 84 -0.12 11.43 14.79
CA ARG A 84 -1.19 11.45 15.80
C ARG A 84 -0.65 11.22 17.21
N TYR A 85 0.20 10.22 17.40
CA TYR A 85 0.70 9.87 18.74
C TYR A 85 1.86 10.75 19.19
N THR A 86 2.59 11.37 18.26
CA THR A 86 3.69 12.28 18.58
C THR A 86 3.19 13.70 18.88
N PHE A 87 2.21 14.22 18.12
CA PHE A 87 1.85 15.65 18.19
C PHE A 87 0.39 15.92 18.55
N VAL A 88 -0.55 15.07 18.16
CA VAL A 88 -1.98 15.34 18.37
C VAL A 88 -2.43 14.88 19.76
N ARG A 89 -1.96 13.71 20.20
CA ARG A 89 -2.34 13.14 21.49
C ARG A 89 -1.43 13.65 22.59
N MET A 90 -1.78 14.80 23.17
CA MET A 90 -1.14 15.34 24.38
C MET A 90 -1.12 14.28 25.48
N SER A 91 0.07 13.97 26.01
CA SER A 91 0.26 13.14 27.20
C SER A 91 0.86 14.01 28.29
N GLU A 92 0.37 13.87 29.52
CA GLU A 92 0.92 14.55 30.70
C GLU A 92 2.37 14.15 30.99
N GLN A 93 2.81 13.00 30.44
CA GLN A 93 4.15 12.45 30.63
C GLN A 93 5.22 13.08 29.70
N GLY A 94 4.86 14.07 28.89
CA GLY A 94 5.77 14.79 28.00
C GLY A 94 6.11 14.07 26.69
N VAL A 95 6.94 14.74 25.87
CA VAL A 95 7.24 14.36 24.47
C VAL A 95 7.95 13.02 24.33
N VAL A 96 8.79 12.65 25.31
CA VAL A 96 9.55 11.38 25.27
C VAL A 96 8.62 10.18 25.43
N ALA A 97 7.66 10.25 26.36
CA ALA A 97 6.67 9.19 26.55
C ALA A 97 5.75 9.06 25.31
N GLN A 98 5.39 10.18 24.67
CA GLN A 98 4.63 10.17 23.42
C GLN A 98 5.36 9.48 22.28
N ALA A 99 6.67 9.73 22.13
CA ALA A 99 7.50 9.08 21.13
C ALA A 99 7.56 7.56 21.32
N GLN A 100 7.66 7.07 22.57
CA GLN A 100 7.65 5.63 22.86
C GLN A 100 6.29 4.98 22.51
N VAL A 101 5.18 5.65 22.85
CA VAL A 101 3.84 5.17 22.48
C VAL A 101 3.66 5.18 20.97
N ALA A 102 4.13 6.22 20.27
CA ALA A 102 4.11 6.28 18.81
C ALA A 102 4.91 5.12 18.22
N GLU A 103 6.11 4.85 18.73
CA GLU A 103 6.95 3.72 18.29
C GLU A 103 6.25 2.37 18.45
N GLU A 104 5.60 2.15 19.60
CA GLU A 104 4.83 0.93 19.84
C GLU A 104 3.68 0.78 18.81
N LYS A 105 2.96 1.87 18.51
CA LYS A 105 1.84 1.84 17.57
C LYS A 105 2.27 1.68 16.10
N ILE A 106 3.46 2.16 15.73
CA ILE A 106 3.98 1.95 14.37
C ILE A 106 4.56 0.54 14.14
N LYS A 107 4.84 -0.25 15.20
CA LYS A 107 5.35 -1.64 15.03
C LYS A 107 4.39 -2.50 14.21
N THR A 108 3.09 -2.36 14.40
CA THR A 108 2.07 -3.07 13.61
C THR A 108 2.19 -2.75 12.13
N TRP A 109 2.39 -1.48 11.80
CA TRP A 109 2.61 -1.05 10.42
C TRP A 109 3.92 -1.61 9.86
N ARG A 110 5.01 -1.61 10.64
CA ARG A 110 6.29 -2.18 10.20
C ARG A 110 6.19 -3.67 9.87
N TYR A 111 5.43 -4.45 10.65
CA TYR A 111 5.19 -5.87 10.33
C TYR A 111 4.47 -6.06 8.98
N MET A 112 3.65 -5.08 8.61
CA MET A 112 2.85 -5.05 7.39
C MET A 112 3.61 -4.55 6.15
N SER A 113 4.84 -4.02 6.30
CA SER A 113 5.56 -3.35 5.19
C SER A 113 5.83 -4.27 4.00
N ASN A 114 6.12 -5.55 4.25
CA ASN A 114 6.58 -6.48 3.23
C ASN A 114 5.46 -7.24 2.52
N TRP A 115 4.22 -7.11 3.00
CA TRP A 115 3.10 -7.92 2.52
C TRP A 115 2.80 -7.70 1.03
N ALA A 116 2.76 -6.45 0.55
CA ALA A 116 2.55 -6.17 -0.87
C ALA A 116 3.66 -6.75 -1.76
N GLY A 117 4.92 -6.65 -1.31
CA GLY A 117 6.05 -7.24 -2.02
C GLY A 117 5.92 -8.76 -2.14
N THR A 118 5.62 -9.43 -1.03
CA THR A 118 5.42 -10.88 -0.98
C THR A 118 4.25 -11.33 -1.85
N ILE A 119 3.12 -10.63 -1.82
CA ILE A 119 1.95 -10.98 -2.65
C ILE A 119 2.28 -10.84 -4.15
N ASN A 120 2.94 -9.75 -4.54
CA ASN A 120 3.37 -9.56 -5.93
C ASN A 120 4.37 -10.64 -6.39
N LEU A 121 5.30 -11.03 -5.52
CA LEU A 121 6.25 -12.10 -5.81
C LEU A 121 5.54 -13.44 -6.03
N LEU A 122 4.63 -13.82 -5.13
CA LEU A 122 3.85 -15.06 -5.23
C LEU A 122 3.00 -15.11 -6.50
N LEU A 123 2.41 -13.98 -6.91
CA LEU A 123 1.68 -13.87 -8.17
C LEU A 123 2.59 -14.04 -9.39
N SER A 124 3.75 -13.38 -9.37
CA SER A 124 4.75 -13.48 -10.44
C SER A 124 5.17 -14.95 -10.61
N ASP A 125 5.50 -15.62 -9.52
CA ASP A 125 5.88 -17.04 -9.53
C ASP A 125 4.73 -17.92 -10.03
N GLY A 126 3.50 -17.65 -9.60
CA GLY A 126 2.30 -18.34 -10.08
C GLY A 126 2.08 -18.19 -11.59
N ILE A 127 2.34 -17.00 -12.15
CA ILE A 127 2.25 -16.75 -13.59
C ILE A 127 3.32 -17.54 -14.36
N VAL A 128 4.54 -17.62 -13.83
CA VAL A 128 5.62 -18.41 -14.44
C VAL A 128 5.28 -19.89 -14.45
N VAL A 129 4.82 -20.43 -13.31
CA VAL A 129 4.39 -21.84 -13.19
C VAL A 129 3.22 -22.12 -14.14
N TRP A 130 2.23 -21.23 -14.21
CA TRP A 130 1.10 -21.37 -15.14
C TRP A 130 1.57 -21.44 -16.59
N ARG A 131 2.47 -20.54 -17.01
CA ARG A 131 3.03 -20.54 -18.37
C ARG A 131 3.79 -21.84 -18.67
N ALA A 132 4.60 -22.32 -17.71
CA ALA A 132 5.29 -23.60 -17.85
C ALA A 132 4.29 -24.75 -18.01
N CYS A 133 3.26 -24.83 -17.17
CA CYS A 133 2.22 -25.86 -17.27
C CYS A 133 1.45 -25.83 -18.60
N CYS A 134 1.22 -24.65 -19.18
CA CYS A 134 0.59 -24.53 -20.50
C CYS A 134 1.51 -24.99 -21.64
N LEU A 135 2.82 -24.73 -21.56
CA LEU A 135 3.79 -25.12 -22.59
C LEU A 135 4.15 -26.61 -22.50
N PHE A 136 4.20 -27.16 -21.29
CA PHE A 136 4.48 -28.57 -21.04
C PHE A 136 3.22 -29.42 -20.93
N GLN A 137 2.09 -29.00 -21.52
CA GLN A 137 1.00 -29.94 -21.72
C GLN A 137 1.56 -31.09 -22.54
N PRO A 138 1.48 -32.34 -22.05
CA PRO A 138 1.93 -33.47 -22.85
C PRO A 138 1.17 -33.39 -24.15
N GLU A 139 1.89 -33.25 -25.26
CA GLU A 139 1.33 -33.51 -26.57
C GLU A 139 0.60 -34.84 -26.42
N LYS A 140 -0.72 -34.83 -26.65
CA LYS A 140 -1.45 -36.05 -26.97
C LYS A 140 -0.90 -36.54 -28.32
N PHE A 141 0.31 -37.07 -28.29
CA PHE A 141 0.68 -38.15 -29.18
C PHE A 141 -0.10 -39.36 -28.67
N TRP A 142 -0.89 -39.94 -29.58
CA TRP A 142 -1.90 -41.01 -29.42
C TRP A 142 -3.33 -40.51 -29.19
#